data_AF-A0A2Z5V4N7-F1
#
_entry.id   AF-A0A2Z5V4N7-F1
#
_cell.length_a   1.000
_cell.length_b   1.000
_cell.length_c   1.000
_cell.angle_alpha   90.00
_cell.angle_beta   90.00
_cell.angle_gamma   90.00
#
_symmetry.space_group_name_H-M   'P 1'
#
loop_
_entity.id
_entity.type
_entity.pdbx_description
1 polymer ?
#
loop_
_entity_poly.entity_id
_entity_poly.type
_entity_poly.pdbx_seq_one_letter_code
_entity_poly.pdbx_strand_id
1 'polypeptide(L)'
;MTQVDPDFAEWLASEEISAIASDPIAAATWGTIAIDTTISSALALKADAVAEAARQLSFRSGPLVVEILRVPGLHVEIIGKVVTLTADKGGYAEGIDVFVLGADEIDGNGGTKVTVLRRL
;
A
#
# COMPACT_ATOMS: atom_id res chain seq x y z
N MET A 1 -28.60 3.48 20.04
CA MET A 1 -27.97 2.81 18.89
C MET A 1 -28.36 3.59 17.66
N THR A 2 -27.41 4.09 16.89
CA THR A 2 -27.68 4.74 15.61
C THR A 2 -28.27 3.68 14.68
N GLN A 3 -29.48 3.94 14.16
CA GLN A 3 -30.14 3.03 13.24
C GLN A 3 -29.31 2.97 11.95
N VAL A 4 -28.90 1.77 11.55
CA VAL A 4 -28.21 1.53 10.27
C VAL A 4 -29.25 1.70 9.16
N ASP A 5 -28.88 2.45 8.13
CA ASP A 5 -29.70 2.62 6.94
C ASP A 5 -30.02 1.24 6.32
N PRO A 6 -31.30 0.92 5.99
CA PRO A 6 -31.67 -0.38 5.47
C PRO A 6 -30.95 -0.78 4.19
N ASP A 7 -30.71 0.17 3.27
CA ASP A 7 -30.04 -0.09 2.00
C ASP A 7 -28.55 -0.39 2.23
N PHE A 8 -27.93 0.33 3.17
CA PHE A 8 -26.56 0.04 3.59
C PHE A 8 -26.43 -1.34 4.28
N ALA A 9 -27.41 -1.73 5.09
CA ALA A 9 -27.44 -3.05 5.73
C ALA A 9 -27.63 -4.17 4.72
N GLU A 10 -28.48 -3.97 3.70
CA GLU A 10 -28.66 -4.91 2.60
C GLU A 10 -27.38 -5.04 1.76
N TRP A 11 -26.70 -3.93 1.47
CA TRP A 11 -25.41 -3.93 0.76
C TRP A 11 -24.33 -4.69 1.55
N LEU A 12 -24.23 -4.50 2.86
CA LEU A 12 -23.28 -5.25 3.71
C LEU A 12 -23.57 -6.76 3.76
N ALA A 13 -24.81 -7.17 3.54
CA ALA A 13 -25.23 -8.58 3.50
C ALA A 13 -25.14 -9.19 2.09
N SER A 14 -24.82 -8.39 1.07
CA SER A 14 -24.71 -8.84 -0.31
C SER A 14 -23.49 -9.76 -0.53
N GLU A 15 -23.53 -10.54 -1.61
CA GLU A 15 -22.42 -11.43 -1.97
C GLU A 15 -21.16 -10.63 -2.32
N GLU A 16 -20.00 -11.11 -1.87
CA GLU A 16 -18.72 -10.47 -2.16
C GLU A 16 -18.39 -10.55 -3.66
N ILE A 17 -18.23 -9.38 -4.27
CA ILE A 17 -17.72 -9.28 -5.63
C ILE A 17 -16.21 -9.47 -5.61
N SER A 18 -15.71 -10.53 -6.23
CA SER A 18 -14.29 -10.85 -6.29
C SER A 18 -13.71 -10.72 -7.70
N ALA A 19 -12.41 -10.41 -7.75
CA ALA A 19 -11.59 -10.46 -8.94
C ALA A 19 -10.20 -11.01 -8.57
N ILE A 20 -9.62 -11.80 -9.45
CA ILE A 20 -8.29 -12.40 -9.26
C ILE A 20 -7.36 -11.80 -10.32
N ALA A 21 -6.20 -11.32 -9.87
CA ALA A 21 -5.11 -10.91 -10.73
C ALA A 21 -3.87 -11.75 -10.40
N SER A 22 -3.12 -12.16 -11.42
CA SER A 22 -1.91 -12.97 -11.27
C SER A 22 -0.80 -12.48 -12.20
N ASP A 23 0.44 -12.67 -11.77
CA ASP A 23 1.62 -12.40 -12.59
C ASP A 23 2.21 -13.74 -13.07
N PRO A 24 2.15 -14.05 -14.38
CA PRO A 24 2.66 -15.31 -14.91
C PRO A 24 4.18 -15.44 -14.76
N ILE A 25 4.92 -14.33 -14.73
CA ILE A 25 6.38 -14.34 -14.52
C ILE A 25 6.67 -14.72 -13.07
N ALA A 26 6.00 -14.08 -12.11
CA ALA A 26 6.13 -14.44 -10.69
C ALA A 26 5.70 -15.89 -10.44
N ALA A 27 4.58 -16.34 -11.02
CA ALA A 27 4.12 -17.72 -10.90
C ALA A 27 5.12 -18.73 -11.48
N ALA A 28 5.75 -18.42 -12.63
CA ALA A 28 6.80 -19.27 -13.20
C ALA A 28 8.09 -19.27 -12.35
N THR A 29 8.42 -18.14 -11.72
CA THR A 29 9.65 -17.99 -10.93
C THR A 29 9.53 -18.66 -9.56
N TRP A 30 8.39 -18.50 -8.89
CA TRP A 30 8.18 -18.87 -7.49
C TRP A 30 7.23 -20.06 -7.30
N GLY A 31 6.41 -20.41 -8.29
CA GLY A 31 5.48 -21.54 -8.20
C GLY A 31 4.61 -21.47 -6.94
N THR A 32 4.65 -22.52 -6.12
CA THR A 32 3.82 -22.64 -4.92
C THR A 32 4.30 -21.81 -3.73
N ILE A 33 5.48 -21.18 -3.81
CA ILE A 33 5.97 -20.24 -2.78
C ILE A 33 5.71 -18.78 -3.17
N ALA A 34 5.00 -18.54 -4.28
CA ALA A 34 4.51 -17.22 -4.62
C ALA A 34 3.58 -16.69 -3.52
N ILE A 35 3.52 -15.36 -3.39
CA ILE A 35 2.69 -14.70 -2.39
C ILE A 35 1.27 -14.61 -2.92
N ASP A 36 0.33 -15.20 -2.19
CA ASP A 36 -1.10 -14.95 -2.38
C ASP A 36 -1.56 -13.85 -1.41
N THR A 37 -2.26 -12.84 -1.94
CA THR A 37 -2.84 -11.77 -1.13
C THR A 37 -4.32 -11.61 -1.43
N THR A 38 -5.11 -11.46 -0.38
CA THR A 38 -6.56 -11.22 -0.47
C THR A 38 -6.92 -10.00 0.38
N ILE A 39 -7.79 -9.15 -0.15
CA ILE A 39 -8.48 -8.11 0.63
C ILE A 39 -9.98 -8.26 0.41
N SER A 40 -10.75 -8.06 1.47
CA SER A 40 -12.19 -7.84 1.39
C SER A 40 -12.46 -6.40 1.84
N SER A 41 -13.09 -5.60 0.98
CA SER A 41 -13.34 -4.18 1.26
C SER A 41 -14.63 -3.71 0.61
N ALA A 42 -15.03 -2.48 0.93
CA ALA A 42 -16.25 -1.84 0.46
C ALA A 42 -16.18 -1.44 -1.02
N LEU A 43 -16.18 -2.42 -1.93
CA LEU A 43 -16.20 -2.21 -3.38
C LEU A 43 -17.64 -2.31 -3.88
N ALA A 44 -18.09 -1.28 -4.60
CA ALA A 44 -19.45 -1.23 -5.11
C ALA A 44 -19.60 -1.98 -6.44
N LEU A 45 -18.57 -1.96 -7.30
CA LEU A 45 -18.64 -2.51 -8.65
C LEU A 45 -17.54 -3.55 -8.91
N LYS A 46 -17.83 -4.49 -9.82
CA LYS A 46 -16.84 -5.46 -10.30
C LYS A 46 -15.63 -4.81 -10.97
N ALA A 47 -15.82 -3.66 -11.62
CA ALA A 47 -14.72 -2.89 -12.20
C ALA A 47 -13.75 -2.40 -11.11
N ASP A 48 -14.26 -2.03 -9.93
CA ASP A 48 -13.45 -1.61 -8.79
C ASP A 48 -12.65 -2.80 -8.21
N ALA A 49 -13.26 -3.99 -8.16
CA ALA A 49 -12.55 -5.22 -7.78
C ALA A 49 -11.40 -5.55 -8.72
N VAL A 50 -11.58 -5.38 -10.04
CA VAL A 50 -10.50 -5.55 -11.03
C VAL A 50 -9.39 -4.51 -10.84
N ALA A 51 -9.76 -3.23 -10.63
CA ALA A 51 -8.80 -2.16 -10.40
C ALA A 51 -7.98 -2.40 -9.11
N GLU A 52 -8.62 -2.83 -8.03
CA GLU A 52 -7.95 -3.13 -6.77
C GLU A 52 -7.05 -4.37 -6.87
N ALA A 53 -7.49 -5.43 -7.56
CA ALA A 53 -6.66 -6.60 -7.83
C ALA A 53 -5.41 -6.22 -8.65
N ALA A 54 -5.53 -5.36 -9.66
CA ALA A 54 -4.40 -4.85 -10.44
C ALA A 54 -3.46 -3.97 -9.60
N ARG A 55 -4.01 -3.11 -8.73
CA ARG A 55 -3.22 -2.29 -7.80
C ARG A 55 -2.42 -3.16 -6.84
N GLN A 56 -3.03 -4.19 -6.27
CA GLN A 56 -2.35 -5.14 -5.38
C GLN A 56 -1.26 -5.91 -6.10
N LEU A 57 -1.56 -6.46 -7.28
CA LEU A 57 -0.57 -7.19 -8.08
C LEU A 57 0.63 -6.29 -8.39
N SER A 58 0.38 -5.06 -8.83
CA SER A 58 1.44 -4.08 -9.07
C SER A 58 2.27 -3.82 -7.81
N PHE A 59 1.62 -3.59 -6.66
CA PHE A 59 2.33 -3.27 -5.42
C PHE A 59 3.09 -4.45 -4.83
N ARG A 60 2.57 -5.67 -4.94
CA ARG A 60 3.09 -6.89 -4.30
C ARG A 60 3.96 -7.76 -5.22
N SER A 61 4.09 -7.45 -6.51
CA SER A 61 4.82 -8.30 -7.47
C SER A 61 6.34 -8.36 -7.28
N GLY A 62 6.89 -7.58 -6.35
CA GLY A 62 8.34 -7.56 -6.08
C GLY A 62 8.67 -7.61 -4.59
N PRO A 63 9.92 -7.93 -4.25
CA PRO A 63 10.38 -7.88 -2.88
C PRO A 63 10.19 -6.47 -2.31
N LEU A 64 9.53 -6.41 -1.15
CA LEU A 64 9.30 -5.18 -0.42
C LEU A 64 10.35 -5.05 0.69
N VAL A 65 10.93 -3.87 0.82
CA VAL A 65 11.88 -3.55 1.88
C VAL A 65 11.33 -2.46 2.76
N VAL A 66 11.41 -2.70 4.07
CA VAL A 66 11.20 -1.67 5.08
C VAL A 66 12.51 -0.92 5.26
N GLU A 67 12.49 0.38 5.03
CA GLU A 67 13.63 1.27 5.18
C GLU A 67 13.30 2.38 6.16
N ILE A 68 14.32 2.89 6.86
CA ILE A 68 14.19 4.00 7.78
C ILE A 68 15.04 5.14 7.25
N LEU A 69 14.40 6.25 6.94
CA LEU A 69 15.01 7.44 6.38
C LEU A 69 14.88 8.63 7.31
N ARG A 70 15.79 9.60 7.19
CA ARG A 70 15.68 10.87 7.87
C ARG A 70 15.35 11.95 6.86
N VAL A 71 14.22 12.61 7.03
CA VAL A 71 13.72 13.68 6.15
C VAL A 71 13.78 15.00 6.93
N PRO A 72 14.23 16.12 6.33
CA PRO A 72 14.17 17.43 6.97
C PRO A 72 12.71 17.86 7.17
N GLY A 73 12.42 18.57 8.26
CA GLY A 73 11.06 18.99 8.61
C GLY A 73 10.32 18.02 9.51
N LEU A 74 9.12 18.45 9.91
CA LEU A 74 8.14 17.69 10.69
C LEU A 74 7.11 17.13 9.72
N HIS A 75 7.00 15.80 9.67
CA HIS A 75 6.25 15.05 8.68
C HIS A 75 5.43 13.92 9.30
N VAL A 76 4.77 14.13 10.45
CA VAL A 76 3.85 13.12 10.99
C VAL A 76 2.59 12.96 10.13
N GLU A 77 2.23 13.96 9.32
CA GLU A 77 1.05 14.00 8.49
C GLU A 77 1.09 13.08 7.25
N ILE A 78 2.27 12.54 6.92
CA ILE A 78 2.44 11.65 5.75
C ILE A 78 2.24 10.18 6.08
N ILE A 79 2.02 9.81 7.35
CA ILE A 79 1.75 8.42 7.76
C ILE A 79 0.55 7.88 6.99
N GLY A 80 0.69 6.69 6.42
CA GLY A 80 -0.35 6.00 5.65
C GLY A 80 -0.54 6.52 4.23
N LYS A 81 0.31 7.43 3.75
CA LYS A 81 0.28 7.96 2.38
C LYS A 81 1.42 7.40 1.54
N VAL A 82 1.19 7.37 0.23
CA VAL A 82 2.25 7.19 -0.76
C VAL A 82 2.90 8.54 -1.01
N VAL A 83 4.22 8.60 -0.88
CA VAL A 83 5.00 9.82 -1.14
C VAL A 83 6.16 9.49 -2.07
N THR A 84 6.47 10.40 -2.98
CA THR A 84 7.67 10.29 -3.82
C THR A 84 8.86 10.86 -3.06
N LEU A 85 9.85 10.03 -2.77
CA LEU A 85 11.10 10.45 -2.12
C LEU A 85 12.23 10.54 -3.14
N THR A 86 12.98 11.64 -3.06
CA THR A 86 14.18 11.89 -3.85
C THR A 86 15.39 12.08 -2.93
N ALA A 87 16.49 11.38 -3.19
CA ALA A 87 17.76 11.59 -2.50
C ALA A 87 18.95 11.24 -3.39
N ASP A 88 20.09 11.89 -3.16
CA ASP A 88 21.31 11.72 -3.96
C ASP A 88 21.93 10.32 -3.88
N LYS A 89 21.53 9.51 -2.89
CA LYS A 89 22.10 8.20 -2.59
C LYS A 89 20.98 7.20 -2.25
N GLY A 90 21.34 5.91 -2.19
CA GLY A 90 20.41 4.84 -1.78
C GLY A 90 19.40 4.41 -2.84
N GLY A 91 19.58 4.84 -4.09
CA GLY A 91 18.69 4.48 -5.20
C GLY A 91 17.51 5.43 -5.41
N TYR A 92 17.40 6.51 -4.62
CA TYR A 92 16.29 7.48 -4.70
C TYR A 92 16.51 8.62 -5.71
N ALA A 93 17.54 8.55 -6.54
CA ALA A 93 17.93 9.67 -7.41
C ALA A 93 16.85 10.01 -8.47
N GLU A 94 16.11 8.99 -8.93
CA GLU A 94 15.05 9.16 -9.94
C GLU A 94 13.67 9.49 -9.33
N GLY A 95 13.56 9.56 -7.99
CA GLY A 95 12.29 9.68 -7.29
C GLY A 95 11.57 8.33 -7.22
N ILE A 96 11.42 7.80 -6.01
CA ILE A 96 10.74 6.53 -5.78
C ILE A 96 9.50 6.75 -4.94
N ASP A 97 8.37 6.21 -5.40
CA ASP A 97 7.14 6.15 -4.62
C ASP A 97 7.27 5.12 -3.50
N VAL A 98 7.13 5.59 -2.26
CA VAL A 98 7.20 4.76 -1.06
C VAL A 98 5.94 4.95 -0.22
N PHE A 99 5.55 3.89 0.49
CA PHE A 99 4.42 3.95 1.42
C PHE A 99 4.94 4.20 2.83
N VAL A 100 4.45 5.25 3.50
CA VAL A 100 4.91 5.61 4.85
C VAL A 100 4.19 4.78 5.89
N LEU A 101 4.94 3.95 6.63
CA LEU A 101 4.44 3.12 7.73
C LEU A 101 4.44 3.86 9.07
N GLY A 102 5.37 4.79 9.27
CA GLY A 102 5.46 5.57 10.50
C GLY A 102 6.38 6.77 10.35
N ALA A 103 6.17 7.78 11.19
CA ALA A 103 6.99 8.97 11.27
C ALA A 103 7.21 9.31 12.74
N ASP A 104 8.47 9.53 13.11
CA ASP A 104 8.90 9.87 14.47
C ASP A 104 9.64 11.22 14.41
N GLU A 105 8.99 12.25 14.92
CA GLU A 105 9.47 13.63 14.93
C GLU A 105 10.37 13.85 16.15
N ILE A 106 11.64 14.17 15.92
CA ILE A 106 12.59 14.41 17.00
C ILE A 106 12.86 15.92 17.10
N ASP A 107 12.40 16.51 18.20
CA ASP A 107 12.34 17.96 18.47
C ASP A 107 13.71 18.68 18.61
N GLY A 108 14.83 17.99 18.35
CA GLY A 108 16.18 18.54 18.55
C GLY A 108 16.92 18.98 17.29
N ASN A 109 16.56 18.44 16.11
CA ASN A 109 17.35 18.59 14.87
C ASN A 109 16.50 18.97 13.64
N GLY A 110 15.21 19.28 13.82
CA GLY A 110 14.32 19.70 12.75
C GLY A 110 14.14 18.65 11.64
N GLY A 111 14.12 17.36 11.99
CA GLY A 111 13.95 16.29 11.01
C GLY A 111 13.16 15.11 11.57
N THR A 112 12.43 14.45 10.68
CA THR A 112 11.56 13.32 10.96
C THR A 112 12.23 12.02 10.54
N LYS A 113 12.18 11.00 11.40
CA LYS A 113 12.56 9.63 11.07
C LYS A 113 11.34 8.93 10.47
N VAL A 114 11.38 8.64 9.18
CA VAL A 114 10.27 8.05 8.44
C VAL A 114 10.58 6.58 8.17
N THR A 115 9.70 5.69 8.61
CA THR A 115 9.72 4.27 8.25
C THR A 115 8.88 4.08 7.00
N VAL A 116 9.48 3.61 5.92
CA VAL A 116 8.85 3.48 4.61
C VAL A 116 8.91 2.05 4.11
N LEU A 117 7.90 1.66 3.34
CA LEU A 117 7.88 0.42 2.56
C LEU A 117 8.12 0.78 1.10
N ARG A 118 9.19 0.23 0.51
CA ARG A 118 9.51 0.41 -0.90
C ARG A 118 9.65 -0.91 -1.63
N ARG A 119 9.53 -0.84 -2.95
CA ARG A 119 9.91 -1.95 -3.84
C ARG A 119 11.43 -1.93 -4.07
N LEU A 120 12.04 -3.11 -4.13
CA LEU A 120 13.44 -3.29 -4.55
C LEU A 120 13.56 -3.33 -6.06
#